data_AF-A0A7X8YW15-F1
#
_entry.id   AF-A0A7X8YW15-F1
#
_cell.length_a   1.000
_cell.length_b   1.000
_cell.length_c   1.000
_cell.angle_alpha   90.00
_cell.angle_beta   90.00
_cell.angle_gamma   90.00
#
_symmetry.space_group_name_H-M   'P 1'
#
loop_
_entity.id
_entity.type
_entity.pdbx_description
1 polymer ?
#
loop_
_entity_poly.entity_id
_entity_poly.type
_entity_poly.pdbx_seq_one_letter_code
_entity_poly.pdbx_strand_id
1 'polypeptide(L)'
;MKKRYRDLTEEEKASCQIAEDASDEAWVYCTACHRAMEQGDLVQDEIEGALQCAYGDCVLEANIAVQGLEGWEAYRKELGYETAHWPEKPEPGECYERREAGL
;
A
#
# COMPACT_ATOMS: atom_id res chain seq x y z
N MET A 1 8.16 -15.41 -12.05
CA MET A 1 7.47 -15.70 -10.78
C MET A 1 7.38 -14.37 -10.08
N LYS A 2 6.18 -13.83 -9.88
CA LYS A 2 6.01 -12.50 -9.28
C LYS A 2 6.69 -12.48 -7.90
N LYS A 3 7.74 -11.66 -7.72
CA LYS A 3 8.49 -11.52 -6.46
C LYS A 3 7.65 -10.67 -5.51
N ARG A 4 7.54 -11.07 -4.24
CA ARG A 4 6.87 -10.24 -3.22
C ARG A 4 7.89 -9.40 -2.46
N TYR A 5 7.42 -8.33 -1.82
CA TYR A 5 8.26 -7.51 -0.95
C TYR A 5 8.97 -8.34 0.13
N ARG A 6 8.27 -9.29 0.75
CA ARG A 6 8.87 -10.21 1.73
C ARG A 6 10.01 -11.08 1.20
N ASP A 7 10.06 -11.29 -0.12
CA ASP A 7 11.10 -12.06 -0.78
C ASP A 7 12.31 -11.19 -1.18
N LEU A 8 12.25 -9.88 -0.95
CA LEU A 8 13.33 -8.93 -1.18
C LEU A 8 14.39 -9.03 -0.08
N THR A 9 15.63 -8.70 -0.44
CA THR A 9 16.70 -8.47 0.55
C THR A 9 16.44 -7.19 1.34
N GLU A 10 17.05 -7.05 2.50
CA GLU A 10 16.92 -5.84 3.34
C GLU A 10 17.31 -4.54 2.59
N GLU A 11 18.33 -4.60 1.72
CA GLU A 11 18.74 -3.46 0.89
C GLU A 11 17.66 -3.09 -0.15
N GLU A 12 17.09 -4.09 -0.82
CA GLU A 12 15.97 -3.89 -1.74
C GLU A 12 14.75 -3.34 -0.99
N LYS A 13 14.40 -3.90 0.17
CA LYS A 13 13.30 -3.42 1.02
C LYS A 13 13.47 -1.96 1.42
N ALA A 14 14.66 -1.57 1.86
CA ALA A 14 14.95 -0.18 2.25
C ALA A 14 14.84 0.81 1.08
N SER A 15 15.11 0.37 -0.15
CA SER A 15 15.04 1.22 -1.34
C SER A 15 13.63 1.35 -1.94
N CYS A 16 12.71 0.45 -1.60
CA CYS A 16 11.34 0.46 -2.11
C CYS A 16 10.24 0.41 -1.02
N GLN A 17 10.57 0.62 0.25
CA GLN A 17 9.56 0.72 1.32
C GLN A 17 8.54 1.82 1.03
N ILE A 18 7.27 1.52 1.28
CA ILE A 18 6.14 2.44 1.14
C ILE A 18 5.73 2.96 2.51
N ALA A 19 5.69 2.09 3.53
CA ALA A 19 5.45 2.49 4.90
C ALA A 19 6.68 3.16 5.53
N GLU A 20 6.50 3.78 6.71
CA GLU A 20 7.59 4.46 7.44
C GLU A 20 8.74 3.50 7.80
N ASP A 21 8.45 2.20 7.94
CA ASP A 21 9.42 1.15 8.20
C ASP A 21 9.40 0.06 7.12
N ALA A 22 10.55 -0.59 6.93
CA ALA A 22 10.77 -1.63 5.92
C ALA A 22 10.23 -3.02 6.35
N SER A 23 9.37 -3.09 7.38
CA SER A 23 8.83 -4.38 7.83
C SER A 23 7.84 -4.95 6.84
N ASP A 24 7.76 -6.28 6.79
CA ASP A 24 6.71 -6.98 6.07
C ASP A 24 5.33 -6.73 6.70
N GLU A 25 5.28 -6.50 8.01
CA GLU A 25 4.05 -6.31 8.81
C GLU A 25 3.52 -4.87 8.77
N ALA A 26 4.24 -3.95 8.12
CA ALA A 26 3.80 -2.57 7.97
C ALA A 26 2.57 -2.50 7.07
N TRP A 27 1.61 -1.62 7.37
CA TRP A 27 0.37 -1.51 6.61
C TRP A 27 0.48 -0.51 5.47
N VAL A 28 0.00 -0.91 4.29
CA VAL A 28 -0.05 -0.11 3.07
C VAL A 28 -1.49 -0.04 2.58
N TYR A 29 -1.90 1.14 2.14
CA TYR A 29 -3.18 1.44 1.54
C TYR A 29 -3.03 1.62 0.03
N CYS A 30 -3.87 0.94 -0.75
CA CYS A 30 -3.94 1.14 -2.19
C CYS A 30 -5.04 2.14 -2.54
N THR A 31 -4.68 3.31 -3.07
CA THR A 31 -5.63 4.39 -3.40
C THR A 31 -6.54 4.05 -4.59
N ALA A 32 -6.17 3.08 -5.43
CA ALA A 32 -6.97 2.71 -6.60
C ALA A 32 -8.07 1.69 -6.32
N CYS A 33 -7.85 0.78 -5.38
CA CYS A 33 -8.86 -0.20 -4.97
C CYS A 33 -9.35 0.00 -3.54
N HIS A 34 -8.86 1.03 -2.85
CA HIS A 34 -9.22 1.42 -1.50
C HIS A 34 -8.98 0.35 -0.44
N ARG A 35 -8.14 -0.65 -0.71
CA ARG A 35 -7.89 -1.76 0.23
C ARG A 35 -6.57 -1.60 0.95
N ALA A 36 -6.55 -2.06 2.19
CA ALA A 36 -5.33 -2.19 2.97
C ALA A 36 -4.68 -3.57 2.77
N MET A 37 -3.36 -3.62 2.89
CA MET A 37 -2.57 -4.84 2.84
C MET A 37 -1.26 -4.68 3.61
N GLU A 38 -0.66 -5.81 3.96
CA GLU A 38 0.70 -5.83 4.50
C GLU A 38 1.71 -5.46 3.40
N GLN A 39 2.71 -4.65 3.75
CA GLN A 39 3.78 -4.25 2.84
C GLN A 39 4.48 -5.49 2.28
N GLY A 40 4.66 -6.53 3.09
CA GLY A 40 5.22 -7.81 2.70
C GLY A 40 4.45 -8.54 1.59
N ASP A 41 3.17 -8.23 1.39
CA ASP A 41 2.34 -8.81 0.32
C ASP A 41 2.40 -8.04 -1.00
N LEU A 42 2.95 -6.82 -1.01
CA LEU A 42 3.17 -6.06 -2.24
C LEU A 42 3.97 -6.89 -3.24
N VAL A 43 3.57 -6.74 -4.50
CA VAL A 43 4.15 -7.51 -5.60
C VAL A 43 5.07 -6.61 -6.39
N GLN A 44 6.30 -7.06 -6.62
CA GLN A 44 7.25 -6.36 -7.47
C GLN A 44 6.99 -6.69 -8.94
N ASP A 45 6.87 -5.65 -9.75
CA ASP A 45 6.83 -5.77 -11.20
C ASP A 45 8.18 -6.30 -11.73
N GLU A 46 8.14 -7.31 -12.59
CA GLU A 46 9.35 -7.96 -13.12
C GLU A 46 10.10 -7.09 -14.15
N ILE A 47 9.45 -6.06 -14.72
CA ILE A 47 10.00 -5.21 -15.79
C ILE A 47 10.50 -3.89 -15.20
N GLU A 48 9.66 -3.20 -14.44
CA GLU A 48 9.96 -1.87 -13.90
C GLU A 48 10.54 -1.91 -12.48
N GLY A 49 10.44 -3.05 -11.78
CA GLY A 49 10.91 -3.19 -10.40
C GLY A 49 10.06 -2.45 -9.36
N ALA A 50 8.97 -1.81 -9.79
CA ALA A 50 8.05 -1.06 -8.94
C ALA A 50 7.12 -1.99 -8.14
N LEU A 51 6.76 -1.57 -6.92
CA LEU A 51 5.79 -2.30 -6.10
C LEU A 51 4.35 -2.02 -6.56
N GLN A 52 3.53 -3.07 -6.49
CA GLN A 52 2.15 -3.09 -6.93
C GLN A 52 1.25 -3.68 -5.85
N CYS A 53 -0.03 -3.32 -5.93
CA CYS A 53 -1.07 -3.93 -5.13
C CYS A 53 -1.10 -5.45 -5.33
N ALA A 54 -1.18 -6.20 -4.23
CA ALA A 54 -1.24 -7.67 -4.24
C ALA A 54 -2.56 -8.24 -4.81
N TYR A 55 -3.62 -7.44 -4.84
CA TYR A 55 -4.94 -7.89 -5.27
C TYR A 55 -5.04 -7.86 -6.80
N GLY A 56 -5.19 -9.05 -7.41
CA GLY A 56 -5.16 -9.20 -8.87
C GLY A 56 -6.35 -8.60 -9.63
N ASP A 57 -7.39 -8.17 -8.92
CA ASP A 57 -8.53 -7.37 -9.42
C ASP A 57 -8.26 -5.86 -9.35
N CYS A 58 -7.14 -5.43 -8.75
CA CYS A 58 -6.69 -4.04 -8.79
C CYS A 58 -6.04 -3.76 -10.15
N VAL A 59 -6.61 -2.82 -10.91
CA VAL A 59 -6.22 -2.51 -12.30
C VAL A 59 -5.21 -1.34 -12.38
N LEU A 60 -4.41 -1.12 -11.33
CA LEU A 60 -3.32 -0.13 -11.41
C LEU A 60 -2.31 -0.59 -12.47
N GLU A 61 -2.14 0.20 -13.54
CA GLU A 61 -1.08 -0.03 -14.51
C GLU A 61 0.30 0.12 -13.83
N ALA A 62 1.25 -0.73 -14.22
CA ALA A 62 2.55 -0.89 -13.55
C ALA A 62 3.33 0.42 -13.38
N ASN A 63 3.24 1.29 -14.39
CA ASN A 63 3.91 2.59 -14.48
C ASN A 63 3.44 3.63 -13.45
N ILE A 64 2.26 3.46 -12.86
CA ILE A 64 1.68 4.34 -11.83
C ILE A 64 1.36 3.60 -10.53
N ALA A 65 1.56 2.29 -10.49
CA ALA A 65 1.17 1.44 -9.37
C ALA A 65 1.76 1.90 -8.03
N VAL A 66 3.04 2.29 -8.01
CA VAL A 66 3.71 2.77 -6.79
C VAL A 66 3.14 4.10 -6.29
N GLN A 67 2.68 4.98 -7.20
CA GLN A 67 2.07 6.27 -6.84
C GLN A 67 0.68 6.08 -6.23
N GLY A 68 0.09 4.89 -6.38
CA GLY A 68 -1.17 4.52 -5.79
C GLY A 68 -1.04 3.75 -4.46
N LEU A 69 0.16 3.64 -3.89
CA LEU A 69 0.42 2.95 -2.63
C LEU A 69 0.90 3.94 -1.58
N GLU A 70 0.22 3.95 -0.43
CA GLU A 70 0.48 4.90 0.65
C GLU A 70 0.66 4.16 1.97
N GLY A 71 1.63 4.56 2.79
CA GLY A 71 1.77 4.00 4.14
C GLY A 71 0.53 4.30 4.98
N TRP A 72 -0.15 3.28 5.50
CA TRP A 72 -1.46 3.41 6.16
C TRP A 72 -1.48 4.47 7.28
N GLU A 73 -0.47 4.44 8.16
CA GLU A 73 -0.39 5.34 9.30
C GLU A 73 -0.11 6.78 8.86
N ALA A 74 0.89 6.98 8.01
CA ALA A 74 1.24 8.28 7.47
C ALA A 74 0.06 8.90 6.70
N TYR A 75 -0.60 8.11 5.86
CA TYR A 75 -1.73 8.54 5.05
C TYR A 75 -2.96 8.91 5.90
N ARG A 76 -3.29 8.10 6.93
CA ARG A 76 -4.36 8.45 7.89
C ARG A 76 -4.08 9.74 8.65
N LYS A 77 -2.82 9.99 9.02
CA LYS A 77 -2.42 11.23 9.70
C LYS A 77 -2.53 12.43 8.76
N GLU A 78 -2.11 12.28 7.51
CA GLU A 78 -2.19 13.33 6.48
C GLU A 78 -3.64 13.76 6.21
N LEU A 79 -4.53 12.79 6.01
CA LEU A 79 -5.94 13.05 5.66
C LEU A 79 -6.82 13.42 6.85
N GLY A 80 -6.38 13.13 8.08
CA GLY A 80 -7.03 13.56 9.32
C GLY A 80 -8.51 13.19 9.38
N TYR A 81 -9.39 14.18 9.20
CA TYR A 81 -10.85 13.99 9.30
C TYR A 81 -11.40 12.98 8.30
N GLU A 82 -10.87 12.94 7.07
CA GLU A 82 -11.39 12.08 6.01
C GLU A 82 -11.23 10.58 6.32
N THR A 83 -10.26 10.25 7.19
CA THR A 83 -9.92 8.88 7.61
C THR A 83 -10.12 8.68 9.11
N ALA A 84 -10.82 9.58 9.80
CA ALA A 84 -11.03 9.51 11.24
C ALA A 84 -11.81 8.26 11.69
N HIS A 85 -12.61 7.67 10.80
CA HIS A 85 -13.32 6.40 11.04
C HIS A 85 -12.49 5.16 10.75
N TRP A 86 -11.30 5.30 10.15
CA TRP A 86 -10.44 4.16 9.88
C TRP A 86 -9.77 3.68 11.17
N PRO A 87 -9.62 2.36 11.37
CA PRO A 87 -9.00 1.80 12.57
C PRO A 87 -7.49 2.09 12.61
N GLU A 88 -6.88 1.96 13.79
CA GLU A 88 -5.43 2.06 13.95
C GLU A 88 -4.70 1.00 13.11
N LYS A 89 -5.21 -0.24 13.15
CA LYS A 89 -4.75 -1.36 12.33
C LYS A 89 -5.89 -1.78 11.39
N PRO A 90 -5.69 -1.79 10.07
CA PRO A 90 -6.70 -2.26 9.14
C PRO A 90 -6.76 -3.80 9.11
N GLU A 91 -7.77 -4.32 8.43
CA GLU A 91 -7.90 -5.71 8.07
C GLU A 91 -7.46 -5.89 6.60
N PRO A 92 -6.63 -6.91 6.27
CA PRO A 92 -6.23 -7.19 4.91
C PRO A 92 -7.43 -7.36 3.98
N GLY A 93 -7.44 -6.61 2.88
CA GLY A 93 -8.43 -6.75 1.81
C GLY A 93 -9.75 -6.05 2.07
N GLU A 94 -9.95 -5.53 3.28
CA GLU A 94 -11.09 -4.69 3.58
C GLU A 94 -10.97 -3.34 2.86
N CYS A 95 -12.11 -2.85 2.37
CA CYS A 95 -12.19 -1.58 1.65
C CYS A 95 -12.40 -0.42 2.63
N TYR A 96 -11.56 0.60 2.52
CA TYR A 96 -11.55 1.79 3.35
C TYR A 96 -11.75 3.02 2.48
N GLU A 97 -13.00 3.48 2.39
CA GLU A 97 -13.31 4.70 1.67
C GLU A 97 -13.05 5.93 2.56
N ARG A 98 -12.47 6.96 1.94
CA ARG A 98 -12.37 8.29 2.54
C ARG A 98 -13.77 8.90 2.65
N ARG A 99 -14.01 9.67 3.70
CA ARG A 99 -15.15 10.60 3.68
C ARG A 99 -14.84 11.70 2.69
N GLU A 100 -15.83 12.10 1.89
CA GLU A 100 -15.70 13.32 1.11
C GLU A 100 -15.43 14.48 2.08
N ALA A 101 -14.34 15.22 1.85
CA ALA A 101 -14.16 16.51 2.47
C ALA A 101 -15.35 17.38 2.03
N GLY A 102 -16.29 17.63 2.95
CA GLY A 102 -17.50 18.39 2.65
C GLY A 102 -17.14 19.72 1.97
N LEU A 103 -17.68 19.91 0.76
CA LEU A 103 -17.71 21.20 0.05
C LEU A 103 -18.51 22.24 0.84
#